data_AF-A0A923QA67-F1
#
_entry.id   AF-A0A923QA67-F1
#
_cell.length_a   1.000
_cell.length_b   1.000
_cell.length_c   1.000
_cell.angle_alpha   90.00
_cell.angle_beta   90.00
_cell.angle_gamma   90.00
#
_symmetry.space_group_name_H-M   'P 1'
#
loop_
_entity.id
_entity.type
_entity.pdbx_description
1 polymer ?
#
loop_
_entity_poly.entity_id
_entity_poly.type
_entity_poly.pdbx_seq_one_letter_code
_entity_poly.pdbx_strand_id
1 'polypeptide(L)'
;AFVNTPHITKEDLFLTSGHLPYYADTMFPPMQFEGTDYYLKPMNCPFHILVFKSRGRSYRELPQRFFEFGTVYRYEKSGVIHGLTRVRGLTMDDAHIFTTREGMGAEITGVLEFVLGLLRDFGLTDFFLELSTRDDSDKFIGDHAQWEEATAQLQQAADASGLELVPDPGGAAFYGPKISVQARDAIGRTWQMSTIQVDFNLPERFDMEYAAADGTRQRPVMIHRALFGSIERFFGVLLEHYAGAFPAWLAPVQVVGIPVHSDYDGYLNDVAAKLKAEGIRVEVDTSDDRMQKKIRNAQKQKVPFMLIAGEDDISKDAVSFRYRDGTQDNGVPVDEAVAKVVAAVRDRI
;
A
#
# COMPACT_ATOMS: atom_id res chain seq x y z
N ALA A 1 -9.21 11.23 -8.55
CA ALA A 1 -10.50 10.53 -8.70
C ALA A 1 -10.28 9.03 -8.52
N PHE A 2 -11.16 8.38 -7.76
CA PHE A 2 -11.19 6.92 -7.66
C PHE A 2 -11.84 6.35 -8.92
N VAL A 3 -11.20 5.39 -9.57
CA VAL A 3 -11.70 4.72 -10.78
C VAL A 3 -11.68 3.21 -10.59
N ASN A 4 -12.51 2.48 -11.35
CA ASN A 4 -12.48 1.03 -11.42
C ASN A 4 -12.40 0.63 -12.88
N THR A 5 -11.43 -0.21 -13.25
CA THR A 5 -11.20 -0.59 -14.64
C THR A 5 -11.30 -2.10 -14.83
N PRO A 6 -11.74 -2.59 -16.01
CA PRO A 6 -11.87 -4.02 -16.26
C PRO A 6 -10.58 -4.82 -15.99
N HIS A 7 -10.73 -6.09 -15.63
CA HIS A 7 -9.60 -7.02 -15.43
C HIS A 7 -9.04 -7.59 -16.73
N ILE A 8 -9.81 -7.53 -17.80
CA ILE A 8 -9.53 -8.17 -19.09
C ILE A 8 -9.82 -7.18 -20.22
N THR A 9 -9.02 -7.23 -21.27
CA THR A 9 -9.22 -6.42 -22.49
C THR A 9 -8.66 -7.15 -23.70
N LYS A 10 -8.99 -6.66 -24.89
CA LYS A 10 -8.45 -7.12 -26.17
C LYS A 10 -6.95 -6.85 -26.27
N GLU A 11 -6.26 -7.71 -27.01
CA GLU A 11 -4.84 -7.66 -27.33
C GLU A 11 -4.35 -6.26 -27.75
N ASP A 12 -5.11 -5.56 -28.61
CA ASP A 12 -4.77 -4.25 -29.17
C ASP A 12 -4.31 -3.25 -28.11
N LEU A 13 -4.96 -3.21 -26.93
CA LEU A 13 -4.60 -2.25 -25.88
C LEU A 13 -3.17 -2.50 -25.35
N PHE A 14 -2.76 -3.77 -25.26
CA PHE A 14 -1.43 -4.14 -24.80
C PHE A 14 -0.36 -4.02 -25.89
N LEU A 15 -0.75 -4.14 -27.16
CA LEU A 15 0.10 -3.78 -28.29
C LEU A 15 0.35 -2.26 -28.34
N THR A 16 -0.70 -1.45 -28.25
CA THR A 16 -0.61 0.02 -28.22
C THR A 16 0.21 0.52 -27.03
N SER A 17 0.03 -0.06 -25.85
CA SER A 17 0.84 0.32 -24.67
C SER A 17 2.26 -0.26 -24.67
N GLY A 18 2.53 -1.27 -25.49
CA GLY A 18 3.84 -1.95 -25.53
C GLY A 18 3.99 -3.05 -24.48
N HIS A 19 3.00 -3.27 -23.62
CA HIS A 19 3.07 -4.34 -22.63
C HIS A 19 3.18 -5.71 -23.27
N LEU A 20 2.46 -5.99 -24.36
CA LEU A 20 2.54 -7.31 -24.98
C LEU A 20 3.93 -7.56 -25.60
N PRO A 21 4.51 -6.66 -26.42
CA PRO A 21 5.87 -6.82 -26.93
C PRO A 21 6.96 -6.99 -25.86
N TYR A 22 6.86 -6.29 -24.73
CA TYR A 22 7.92 -6.26 -23.70
C TYR A 22 7.68 -7.17 -22.49
N TYR A 23 6.43 -7.58 -22.23
CA TYR A 23 6.05 -8.37 -21.05
C TYR A 23 5.31 -9.67 -21.37
N ALA A 24 5.15 -10.09 -22.63
CA ALA A 24 4.44 -11.33 -22.99
C ALA A 24 4.82 -12.53 -22.11
N ASP A 25 6.12 -12.74 -21.85
CA ASP A 25 6.63 -13.85 -21.03
C ASP A 25 6.19 -13.84 -19.56
N THR A 26 5.75 -12.67 -19.07
CA THR A 26 5.29 -12.44 -17.70
C THR A 26 3.79 -12.12 -17.64
N MET A 27 3.08 -12.22 -18.76
CA MET A 27 1.62 -12.14 -18.84
C MET A 27 1.00 -13.54 -18.80
N PHE A 28 -0.22 -13.64 -18.27
CA PHE A 28 -0.98 -14.87 -18.44
C PHE A 28 -1.31 -15.09 -19.92
N PRO A 29 -1.40 -16.35 -20.39
CA PRO A 29 -1.74 -16.64 -21.78
C PRO A 29 -3.10 -16.06 -22.14
N PRO A 30 -3.31 -15.69 -23.42
CA PRO A 30 -4.57 -15.12 -23.86
C PRO A 30 -5.72 -16.12 -23.74
N MET A 31 -6.91 -15.58 -23.52
CA MET A 31 -8.17 -16.27 -23.73
C MET A 31 -8.69 -15.93 -25.12
N GLN A 32 -8.83 -16.96 -25.95
CA GLN A 32 -9.42 -16.83 -27.29
C GLN A 32 -10.94 -16.75 -27.19
N PHE A 33 -11.52 -15.65 -27.68
CA PHE A 33 -12.96 -15.47 -27.74
C PHE A 33 -13.38 -14.75 -29.02
N GLU A 34 -14.28 -15.35 -29.79
CA GLU A 34 -14.80 -14.80 -31.06
C GLU A 34 -13.70 -14.36 -32.05
N GLY A 35 -12.61 -15.12 -32.14
CA GLY A 35 -11.49 -14.83 -33.05
C GLY A 35 -10.61 -13.65 -32.61
N THR A 36 -10.75 -13.19 -31.37
CA THR A 36 -9.90 -12.15 -30.75
C THR A 36 -9.22 -12.71 -29.50
N ASP A 37 -7.96 -12.34 -29.29
CA ASP A 37 -7.25 -12.64 -28.05
C ASP A 37 -7.56 -11.60 -26.98
N TYR A 38 -7.95 -12.09 -25.80
CA TYR A 38 -8.16 -11.30 -24.60
C TYR A 38 -7.12 -11.63 -23.55
N TYR A 39 -6.58 -10.60 -22.91
CA TYR A 39 -5.55 -10.74 -21.89
C TYR A 39 -6.03 -10.21 -20.55
N LEU A 40 -5.67 -10.91 -19.48
CA LEU A 40 -5.72 -10.37 -18.13
C LEU A 40 -4.71 -9.23 -18.01
N LYS A 41 -5.09 -8.14 -17.35
CA LYS A 41 -4.22 -6.96 -17.22
C LYS A 41 -2.98 -7.25 -16.36
N PRO A 42 -1.76 -7.03 -16.85
CA PRO A 42 -0.54 -7.11 -16.04
C PRO A 42 -0.25 -5.84 -15.25
N MET A 43 -0.87 -4.72 -15.67
CA MET A 43 -0.74 -3.36 -15.13
C MET A 43 -2.03 -2.56 -15.38
N ASN A 44 -2.33 -1.55 -14.56
CA ASN A 44 -3.52 -0.71 -14.74
C ASN A 44 -3.32 0.46 -15.70
N CYS A 45 -2.06 0.85 -15.99
CA CYS A 45 -1.74 2.07 -16.75
C CYS A 45 -2.51 2.23 -18.08
N PRO A 46 -2.70 1.20 -18.95
CA PRO A 46 -3.38 1.41 -20.22
C PRO A 46 -4.87 1.78 -20.02
N PHE A 47 -5.49 1.28 -18.95
CA PHE A 47 -6.89 1.54 -18.65
C PHE A 47 -7.10 2.96 -18.12
N HIS A 48 -6.19 3.45 -17.27
CA HIS A 48 -6.25 4.83 -16.76
C HIS A 48 -6.02 5.84 -17.89
N ILE A 49 -5.22 5.48 -18.90
CA ILE A 49 -5.08 6.27 -20.12
C ILE A 49 -6.40 6.34 -20.90
N LEU A 50 -7.13 5.24 -21.04
CA LEU A 50 -8.46 5.26 -21.67
C LEU A 50 -9.44 6.17 -20.89
N VAL A 51 -9.38 6.15 -19.56
CA VAL A 51 -10.17 7.09 -18.73
C VAL A 51 -9.76 8.54 -19.00
N PHE A 52 -8.47 8.84 -19.08
CA PHE A 52 -8.00 10.17 -19.46
C PHE A 52 -8.57 10.58 -20.83
N LYS A 53 -8.43 9.72 -21.84
CA LYS A 53 -8.83 9.96 -23.24
C LYS A 53 -10.34 9.94 -23.49
N SER A 54 -11.15 9.52 -22.53
CA SER A 54 -12.62 9.46 -22.68
C SER A 54 -13.29 10.80 -23.06
N ARG A 55 -12.61 11.93 -22.81
CA ARG A 55 -12.99 13.26 -23.30
C ARG A 55 -11.77 14.17 -23.43
N GLY A 56 -11.93 15.26 -24.18
CA GLY A 56 -10.91 16.31 -24.26
C GLY A 56 -10.61 16.93 -22.90
N ARG A 57 -9.33 17.27 -22.68
CA ARG A 57 -8.79 17.83 -21.43
C ARG A 57 -8.25 19.24 -21.61
N SER A 58 -8.38 20.08 -20.59
CA SER A 58 -7.74 21.40 -20.50
C SER A 58 -6.59 21.38 -19.49
N TYR A 59 -5.57 22.22 -19.70
CA TYR A 59 -4.50 22.47 -18.75
C TYR A 59 -5.01 22.83 -17.34
N ARG A 60 -6.18 23.48 -17.25
CA ARG A 60 -6.81 23.86 -15.96
C ARG A 60 -7.29 22.66 -15.14
N GLU A 61 -7.45 21.51 -15.77
CA GLU A 61 -7.83 20.27 -15.10
C GLU A 61 -6.60 19.48 -14.61
N LEU A 62 -5.40 19.86 -15.04
CA LEU A 62 -4.16 19.21 -14.63
C LEU A 62 -3.62 19.86 -13.34
N PRO A 63 -3.04 19.09 -12.41
CA PRO A 63 -2.81 17.64 -12.49
C PRO A 63 -4.08 16.79 -12.25
N GLN A 64 -4.31 15.79 -13.12
CA GLN A 64 -5.34 14.77 -12.89
C GLN A 64 -4.71 13.52 -12.29
N ARG A 65 -5.23 13.07 -11.14
CA ARG A 65 -4.73 11.89 -10.42
C ARG A 65 -5.81 10.82 -10.42
N PHE A 66 -5.63 9.75 -11.19
CA PHE A 66 -6.51 8.58 -11.14
C PHE A 66 -5.93 7.53 -10.22
N PHE A 67 -6.75 7.02 -9.31
CA PHE A 67 -6.36 6.03 -8.32
C PHE A 67 -7.32 4.85 -8.37
N GLU A 68 -6.79 3.64 -8.24
CA GLU A 68 -7.55 2.40 -8.22
C GLU A 68 -6.85 1.40 -7.29
N PHE A 69 -7.61 0.65 -6.49
CA PHE A 69 -7.11 -0.61 -5.94
C PHE A 69 -7.15 -1.67 -7.05
N GLY A 70 -6.22 -1.53 -8.00
CA GLY A 70 -6.27 -2.24 -9.26
C GLY A 70 -5.67 -3.63 -9.15
N THR A 71 -6.52 -4.66 -9.26
CA THR A 71 -6.05 -6.05 -9.30
C THR A 71 -5.46 -6.38 -10.65
N VAL A 72 -4.20 -6.80 -10.66
CA VAL A 72 -3.45 -7.21 -11.84
C VAL A 72 -2.94 -8.63 -11.71
N TYR A 73 -2.57 -9.22 -12.85
CA TYR A 73 -2.16 -10.61 -12.95
C TYR A 73 -0.82 -10.72 -13.66
N ARG A 74 0.16 -11.31 -12.98
CA ARG A 74 1.49 -11.57 -13.53
C ARG A 74 1.80 -13.05 -13.50
N TYR A 75 2.26 -13.57 -14.62
CA TYR A 75 2.67 -14.95 -14.74
C TYR A 75 4.07 -15.14 -14.13
N GLU A 76 4.08 -15.41 -12.83
CA GLU A 76 5.28 -15.82 -12.11
C GLU A 76 5.50 -17.33 -12.26
N LYS A 77 6.74 -17.75 -12.56
CA LYS A 77 7.10 -19.17 -12.63
C LYS A 77 6.79 -19.85 -11.28
N SER A 78 6.27 -21.08 -11.30
CA SER A 78 5.82 -21.75 -10.06
C SER A 78 6.91 -21.85 -8.98
N GLY A 79 8.19 -21.95 -9.38
CA GLY A 79 9.32 -22.03 -8.46
C GLY A 79 9.74 -20.71 -7.80
N VAL A 80 9.17 -19.56 -8.20
CA VAL A 80 9.51 -18.25 -7.60
C VAL A 80 8.39 -17.64 -6.76
N ILE A 81 7.21 -18.27 -6.74
CA ILE A 81 6.08 -17.82 -5.91
C ILE A 81 6.44 -18.01 -4.43
N HIS A 82 6.16 -17.01 -3.61
CA HIS A 82 6.54 -17.02 -2.21
C HIS A 82 5.54 -16.25 -1.33
N GLY A 83 4.75 -17.00 -0.55
CA GLY A 83 3.82 -16.43 0.44
C GLY A 83 2.99 -15.27 -0.13
N LEU A 84 3.05 -14.13 0.56
CA LEU A 84 2.41 -12.88 0.13
C LEU A 84 3.35 -11.93 -0.62
N THR A 85 4.66 -12.19 -0.61
CA THR A 85 5.67 -11.27 -1.17
C THR A 85 5.87 -11.44 -2.67
N ARG A 86 5.51 -12.61 -3.23
CA ARG A 86 5.54 -12.87 -4.68
C ARG A 86 4.39 -13.78 -5.09
N VAL A 87 3.37 -13.18 -5.70
CA VAL A 87 2.08 -13.82 -6.06
C VAL A 87 1.73 -13.58 -7.52
N ARG A 88 0.77 -14.35 -8.06
CA ARG A 88 0.31 -14.20 -9.45
C ARG A 88 -0.85 -13.24 -9.64
N GLY A 89 -1.73 -13.13 -8.66
CA GLY A 89 -2.79 -12.13 -8.61
C GLY A 89 -2.51 -11.21 -7.43
N LEU A 90 -2.46 -9.91 -7.70
CA LEU A 90 -2.13 -8.91 -6.69
C LEU A 90 -2.99 -7.66 -6.87
N THR A 91 -3.30 -6.99 -5.77
CA THR A 91 -4.01 -5.70 -5.80
C THR A 91 -3.05 -4.59 -5.43
N MET A 92 -2.88 -3.64 -6.34
CA MET A 92 -1.98 -2.50 -6.14
C MET A 92 -2.77 -1.25 -5.80
N ASP A 93 -2.24 -0.39 -4.94
CA ASP A 93 -2.77 0.95 -4.66
C ASP A 93 -2.36 1.95 -5.76
N ASP A 94 -2.58 1.50 -6.99
CA ASP A 94 -2.00 2.07 -8.20
C ASP A 94 -2.63 3.43 -8.53
N ALA A 95 -1.78 4.40 -8.90
CA ALA A 95 -2.26 5.67 -9.39
C ALA A 95 -1.42 6.20 -10.54
N HIS A 96 -2.11 6.87 -11.44
CA HIS A 96 -1.53 7.53 -12.59
C HIS A 96 -1.88 9.02 -12.55
N ILE A 97 -0.84 9.84 -12.49
CA ILE A 97 -0.95 11.29 -12.45
C ILE A 97 -0.60 11.81 -13.84
N PHE A 98 -1.53 12.54 -14.45
CA PHE A 98 -1.33 13.26 -15.70
C PHE A 98 -1.12 14.73 -15.36
N THR A 99 0.04 15.27 -15.70
CA THR A 99 0.43 16.64 -15.35
C THR A 99 1.11 17.34 -16.52
N THR A 100 1.30 18.66 -16.42
CA THR A 100 2.10 19.42 -17.37
C THR A 100 3.59 19.17 -17.11
N ARG A 101 4.46 19.40 -18.11
CA ARG A 101 5.92 19.29 -17.92
C ARG A 101 6.41 20.20 -16.79
N GLU A 102 5.88 21.42 -16.71
CA GLU A 102 6.19 22.40 -15.66
C GLU A 102 5.75 21.93 -14.27
N GLY A 103 4.62 21.23 -14.17
CA GLY A 103 4.08 20.73 -12.89
C GLY A 103 4.69 19.40 -12.44
N MET A 104 5.47 18.72 -13.28
CA MET A 104 6.01 17.39 -13.02
C MET A 104 6.86 17.34 -11.73
N GLY A 105 7.81 18.25 -11.56
CA GLY A 105 8.69 18.26 -10.39
C GLY A 105 7.94 18.35 -9.07
N ALA A 106 6.95 19.26 -9.00
CA ALA A 106 6.11 19.41 -7.81
C ALA A 106 5.28 18.16 -7.48
N GLU A 107 4.76 17.47 -8.50
CA GLU A 107 4.05 16.19 -8.29
C GLU A 107 4.98 15.09 -7.79
N ILE A 108 6.19 14.97 -8.33
CA ILE A 108 7.17 13.96 -7.90
C ILE A 108 7.52 14.17 -6.43
N THR A 109 7.88 15.40 -6.03
CA THR A 109 8.22 15.75 -4.64
C THR A 109 7.05 15.47 -3.70
N GLY A 110 5.85 15.95 -4.04
CA GLY A 110 4.67 15.74 -3.20
C GLY A 110 4.30 14.26 -3.05
N VAL A 111 4.48 13.45 -4.09
CA VAL A 111 4.25 12.00 -4.00
C VAL A 111 5.32 11.33 -3.13
N LEU A 112 6.59 11.71 -3.26
CA LEU A 112 7.67 11.16 -2.42
C LEU A 112 7.43 11.46 -0.93
N GLU A 113 7.10 12.71 -0.59
CA GLU A 113 6.75 13.11 0.78
C GLU A 113 5.57 12.31 1.31
N PHE A 114 4.53 12.14 0.48
CA PHE A 114 3.35 11.37 0.87
C PHE A 114 3.67 9.89 1.12
N VAL A 115 4.49 9.27 0.27
CA VAL A 115 4.98 7.89 0.47
C VAL A 115 5.71 7.78 1.80
N LEU A 116 6.67 8.67 2.07
CA LEU A 116 7.47 8.61 3.29
C LEU A 116 6.61 8.81 4.54
N GLY A 117 5.66 9.75 4.52
CA GLY A 117 4.71 9.96 5.62
C GLY A 117 3.84 8.73 5.86
N LEU A 118 3.28 8.16 4.78
CA LEU A 118 2.44 6.96 4.85
C LEU A 118 3.20 5.76 5.43
N LEU A 119 4.43 5.50 4.98
CA LEU A 119 5.21 4.38 5.49
C LEU A 119 5.58 4.57 6.98
N ARG A 120 5.81 5.81 7.43
CA ARG A 120 6.02 6.13 8.86
C ARG A 120 4.80 5.84 9.72
N ASP A 121 3.59 6.12 9.21
CA ASP A 121 2.34 5.78 9.90
C ASP A 121 2.21 4.26 10.16
N PHE A 122 2.89 3.43 9.34
CA PHE A 122 2.97 1.97 9.49
C PHE A 122 4.23 1.50 10.23
N GLY A 123 4.93 2.39 10.93
CA GLY A 123 6.10 2.06 11.77
C GLY A 123 7.42 1.87 11.01
N LEU A 124 7.45 2.06 9.69
CA LEU A 124 8.68 2.01 8.90
C LEU A 124 9.32 3.40 8.92
N THR A 125 10.54 3.51 9.43
CA THR A 125 11.21 4.83 9.58
C THR A 125 12.62 4.89 9.02
N ASP A 126 13.22 3.74 8.70
CA ASP A 126 14.56 3.64 8.14
C ASP A 126 14.47 3.47 6.61
N PHE A 127 14.71 4.57 5.89
CA PHE A 127 14.56 4.65 4.44
C PHE A 127 15.86 5.05 3.75
N PHE A 128 16.02 4.54 2.53
CA PHE A 128 16.89 5.13 1.53
C PHE A 128 16.19 5.04 0.16
N LEU A 129 16.71 5.74 -0.82
CA LEU A 129 16.14 5.84 -2.15
C LEU A 129 17.06 5.16 -3.16
N GLU A 130 16.47 4.51 -4.14
CA GLU A 130 17.19 4.04 -5.33
C GLU A 130 16.70 4.79 -6.56
N LEU A 131 17.61 5.41 -7.30
CA LEU A 131 17.32 6.03 -8.60
C LEU A 131 17.68 5.05 -9.71
N SER A 132 16.66 4.42 -10.28
CA SER A 132 16.86 3.51 -11.40
C SER A 132 16.82 4.25 -12.72
N THR A 133 17.93 4.19 -13.46
CA THR A 133 18.10 4.80 -14.79
C THR A 133 18.19 3.72 -15.86
N ARG A 134 18.16 4.14 -17.13
CA ARG A 134 18.49 3.24 -18.24
C ARG A 134 19.98 2.85 -18.24
N ASP A 135 20.28 1.71 -18.84
CA ASP A 135 21.63 1.29 -19.24
C ASP A 135 21.73 1.28 -20.78
N ASP A 136 22.79 0.66 -21.33
CA ASP A 136 23.05 0.59 -22.78
C ASP A 136 22.24 -0.51 -23.51
N SER A 137 21.26 -1.15 -22.86
CA SER A 137 20.45 -2.22 -23.46
C SER A 137 19.30 -1.70 -24.34
N ASP A 138 18.89 -2.51 -25.31
CA ASP A 138 17.78 -2.22 -26.23
C ASP A 138 16.38 -2.30 -25.59
N LYS A 139 16.30 -2.49 -24.26
CA LYS A 139 15.04 -2.57 -23.52
C LYS A 139 14.35 -1.21 -23.42
N PHE A 140 15.12 -0.12 -23.38
CA PHE A 140 14.60 1.21 -23.10
C PHE A 140 14.12 1.92 -24.37
N ILE A 141 12.94 2.52 -24.30
CA ILE A 141 12.32 3.23 -25.43
C ILE A 141 12.13 4.71 -25.12
N GLY A 142 11.87 5.49 -26.17
CA GLY A 142 11.64 6.92 -26.07
C GLY A 142 12.90 7.75 -26.29
N ASP A 143 12.72 9.07 -26.22
CA ASP A 143 13.75 10.04 -26.56
C ASP A 143 14.77 10.24 -25.42
N HIS A 144 16.05 10.41 -25.80
CA HIS A 144 17.15 10.56 -24.85
C HIS A 144 17.01 11.83 -23.98
N ALA A 145 16.56 12.95 -24.56
CA ALA A 145 16.39 14.18 -23.81
C ALA A 145 15.26 14.07 -22.79
N GLN A 146 14.17 13.35 -23.14
CA GLN A 146 13.09 13.04 -22.18
C GLN A 146 13.58 12.16 -21.02
N TRP A 147 14.46 11.19 -21.28
CA TRP A 147 15.08 10.38 -20.23
C TRP A 147 15.94 11.20 -19.28
N GLU A 148 16.77 12.10 -19.82
CA GLU A 148 17.58 13.02 -19.02
C GLU A 148 16.71 13.96 -18.19
N GLU A 149 15.67 14.54 -18.79
CA GLU A 149 14.70 15.42 -18.11
C GLU A 149 14.00 14.69 -16.95
N ALA A 150 13.43 13.51 -17.20
CA ALA A 150 12.78 12.70 -16.17
C ALA A 150 13.73 12.32 -15.03
N THR A 151 14.94 11.90 -15.38
CA THR A 151 15.96 11.48 -14.40
C THR A 151 16.39 12.66 -13.53
N ALA A 152 16.61 13.83 -14.13
CA ALA A 152 16.98 15.04 -13.40
C ALA A 152 15.89 15.47 -12.40
N GLN A 153 14.61 15.36 -12.78
CA GLN A 153 13.50 15.70 -11.89
C GLN A 153 13.35 14.72 -10.72
N LEU A 154 13.53 13.41 -10.98
CA LEU A 154 13.57 12.40 -9.92
C LEU A 154 14.75 12.61 -8.96
N GLN A 155 15.94 12.92 -9.50
CA GLN A 155 17.15 13.24 -8.74
C GLN A 155 16.93 14.47 -7.86
N GLN A 156 16.37 15.55 -8.40
CA GLN A 156 16.08 16.77 -7.64
C GLN A 156 15.12 16.51 -6.47
N ALA A 157 14.08 15.70 -6.69
CA ALA A 157 13.14 15.33 -5.62
C ALA A 157 13.79 14.45 -4.55
N ALA A 158 14.68 13.52 -4.93
CA ALA A 158 15.47 12.72 -4.01
C ALA A 158 16.40 13.58 -3.15
N ASP A 159 17.17 14.46 -3.78
CA ASP A 159 18.13 15.32 -3.08
C ASP A 159 17.42 16.24 -2.07
N ALA A 160 16.26 16.77 -2.45
CA ALA A 160 15.44 17.60 -1.57
C ALA A 160 14.90 16.83 -0.36
N SER A 161 14.74 15.49 -0.45
CA SER A 161 14.25 14.69 0.67
C SER A 161 15.32 14.47 1.75
N GLY A 162 16.59 14.72 1.44
CA GLY A 162 17.73 14.49 2.35
C GLY A 162 18.00 13.02 2.70
N LEU A 163 17.42 12.08 1.94
CA LEU A 163 17.68 10.65 2.11
C LEU A 163 18.91 10.24 1.30
N GLU A 164 19.56 9.16 1.72
CA GLU A 164 20.59 8.52 0.90
C GLU A 164 19.98 8.09 -0.44
N LEU A 165 20.66 8.44 -1.53
CA LEU A 165 20.26 8.06 -2.89
C LEU A 165 21.32 7.14 -3.49
N VAL A 166 20.90 5.93 -3.84
CA VAL A 166 21.74 4.91 -4.44
C VAL A 166 21.43 4.80 -5.95
N PRO A 167 22.44 4.83 -6.83
CA PRO A 167 22.20 4.63 -8.26
C PRO A 167 21.88 3.16 -8.57
N ASP A 168 20.90 2.93 -9.45
CA ASP A 168 20.49 1.60 -9.93
C ASP A 168 20.42 1.55 -11.48
N PRO A 169 21.56 1.61 -12.19
CA PRO A 169 21.57 1.58 -13.65
C PRO A 169 20.99 0.27 -14.20
N GLY A 170 20.06 0.38 -15.16
CA GLY A 170 19.37 -0.76 -15.78
C GLY A 170 18.07 -1.19 -15.06
N GLY A 171 17.84 -0.73 -13.82
CA GLY A 171 16.67 -1.08 -13.03
C GLY A 171 15.38 -0.35 -13.42
N ALA A 172 15.45 0.61 -14.35
CA ALA A 172 14.30 1.39 -14.80
C ALA A 172 13.23 0.53 -15.51
N ALA A 173 12.02 1.08 -15.59
CA ALA A 173 10.99 0.52 -16.46
C ALA A 173 11.38 0.76 -17.94
N PHE A 174 10.82 -0.02 -18.86
CA PHE A 174 11.18 0.13 -20.27
C PHE A 174 10.81 1.51 -20.84
N TYR A 175 9.79 2.17 -20.27
CA TYR A 175 9.25 3.46 -20.71
C TYR A 175 9.77 4.68 -19.94
N GLY A 176 10.56 4.52 -18.87
CA GLY A 176 11.03 5.68 -18.10
C GLY A 176 11.78 5.35 -16.81
N PRO A 177 12.50 6.35 -16.25
CA PRO A 177 13.25 6.20 -15.01
C PRO A 177 12.30 6.18 -13.82
N LYS A 178 12.79 5.67 -12.69
CA LYS A 178 12.01 5.61 -11.45
C LYS A 178 12.86 5.86 -10.23
N ILE A 179 12.22 6.38 -9.19
CA ILE A 179 12.73 6.31 -7.83
C ILE A 179 11.97 5.23 -7.07
N SER A 180 12.70 4.46 -6.27
CA SER A 180 12.12 3.44 -5.39
C SER A 180 12.44 3.75 -3.94
N VAL A 181 11.44 3.66 -3.06
CA VAL A 181 11.65 3.80 -1.62
C VAL A 181 11.99 2.43 -1.05
N GLN A 182 13.19 2.31 -0.50
CA GLN A 182 13.67 1.13 0.18
C GLN A 182 13.48 1.33 1.68
N ALA A 183 12.89 0.35 2.37
CA ALA A 183 12.73 0.37 3.82
C ALA A 183 13.44 -0.82 4.46
N ARG A 184 14.14 -0.59 5.58
CA ARG A 184 14.69 -1.67 6.40
C ARG A 184 13.69 -2.09 7.47
N ASP A 185 13.44 -3.39 7.58
CA ASP A 185 12.59 -3.94 8.64
C ASP A 185 13.32 -4.04 9.99
N ALA A 186 12.60 -4.44 11.04
CA ALA A 186 13.11 -4.48 12.41
C ALA A 186 14.31 -5.44 12.62
N ILE A 187 14.60 -6.34 11.68
CA ILE A 187 15.75 -7.25 11.73
C ILE A 187 16.80 -6.94 10.65
N GLY A 188 16.68 -5.80 9.96
CA GLY A 188 17.67 -5.27 9.02
C GLY A 188 17.55 -5.78 7.58
N ARG A 189 16.45 -6.45 7.19
CA ARG A 189 16.23 -6.79 5.78
C ARG A 189 15.71 -5.58 5.02
N THR A 190 16.18 -5.41 3.79
CA THR A 190 15.73 -4.33 2.90
C THR A 190 14.55 -4.78 2.03
N TRP A 191 13.53 -3.94 1.96
CA TRP A 191 12.35 -4.14 1.14
C TRP A 191 12.09 -2.93 0.25
N GLN A 192 11.94 -3.16 -1.05
CA GLN A 192 11.41 -2.16 -1.96
C GLN A 192 9.91 -2.01 -1.72
N MET A 193 9.50 -0.85 -1.21
CA MET A 193 8.13 -0.57 -0.78
C MET A 193 7.32 0.13 -1.87
N SER A 194 7.84 1.25 -2.35
CA SER A 194 7.09 2.18 -3.19
C SER A 194 7.90 2.55 -4.41
N THR A 195 7.23 3.01 -5.46
CA THR A 195 7.89 3.46 -6.69
C THR A 195 7.16 4.66 -7.28
N ILE A 196 7.94 5.60 -7.80
CA ILE A 196 7.47 6.74 -8.58
C ILE A 196 8.23 6.71 -9.90
N GLN A 197 7.51 6.63 -11.01
CA GLN A 197 8.09 6.47 -12.35
C GLN A 197 7.57 7.57 -13.25
N VAL A 198 8.45 8.17 -14.05
CA VAL A 198 8.08 9.25 -14.97
C VAL A 198 8.06 8.68 -16.38
N ASP A 199 6.92 8.81 -17.05
CA ASP A 199 6.66 8.23 -18.37
C ASP A 199 6.23 9.30 -19.36
N PHE A 200 7.06 9.49 -20.39
CA PHE A 200 6.77 10.32 -21.56
C PHE A 200 6.26 9.50 -22.75
N ASN A 201 6.51 8.19 -22.74
CA ASN A 201 6.33 7.29 -23.86
C ASN A 201 4.89 6.77 -23.98
N LEU A 202 4.22 6.38 -22.88
CA LEU A 202 2.80 6.00 -22.95
C LEU A 202 1.90 7.16 -23.43
N PRO A 203 2.09 8.41 -22.97
CA PRO A 203 1.40 9.56 -23.56
C PRO A 203 1.59 9.70 -25.07
N GLU A 204 2.77 9.37 -25.59
CA GLU A 204 3.05 9.42 -27.03
C GLU A 204 2.38 8.27 -27.78
N ARG A 205 2.55 7.03 -27.32
CA ARG A 205 1.96 5.83 -27.91
C ARG A 205 0.44 5.87 -27.99
N PHE A 206 -0.20 6.51 -27.02
CA PHE A 206 -1.64 6.69 -26.98
C PHE A 206 -2.11 7.98 -27.61
N ASP A 207 -1.23 8.79 -28.19
CA ASP A 207 -1.56 10.11 -28.73
C ASP A 207 -2.42 10.95 -27.77
N MET A 208 -1.90 11.12 -26.55
CA MET A 208 -2.55 11.87 -25.49
C MET A 208 -2.29 13.35 -25.65
N GLU A 209 -3.33 14.16 -25.49
CA GLU A 209 -3.24 15.62 -25.58
C GLU A 209 -4.16 16.32 -24.57
N TYR A 210 -3.80 17.55 -24.23
CA TYR A 210 -4.65 18.53 -23.55
C TYR A 210 -4.56 19.89 -24.26
N ALA A 211 -5.60 20.72 -24.11
CA ALA A 211 -5.60 22.10 -24.57
C ALA A 211 -4.80 22.97 -23.58
N ALA A 212 -3.69 23.54 -24.04
CA ALA A 212 -2.83 24.44 -23.27
C ALA A 212 -3.41 25.85 -23.17
N ALA A 213 -2.80 26.68 -22.31
CA ALA A 213 -3.26 28.05 -22.05
C ALA A 213 -3.14 28.97 -23.28
N ASP A 214 -2.19 28.67 -24.16
CA ASP A 214 -1.93 29.39 -25.41
C ASP A 214 -2.80 28.90 -26.59
N GLY A 215 -3.71 27.95 -26.35
CA GLY A 215 -4.58 27.35 -27.36
C GLY A 215 -3.94 26.21 -28.16
N THR A 216 -2.67 25.89 -27.92
CA THR A 216 -2.00 24.74 -28.55
C THR A 216 -2.45 23.41 -27.92
N ARG A 217 -2.19 22.31 -28.63
CA ARG A 217 -2.32 20.96 -28.09
C ARG A 217 -0.95 20.53 -27.56
N GLN A 218 -0.93 20.12 -26.30
CA GLN A 218 0.28 19.68 -25.62
C GLN A 218 0.07 18.28 -25.08
N ARG A 219 1.15 17.51 -25.02
CA ARG A 219 1.15 16.14 -24.48
C ARG A 219 1.40 16.18 -22.97
N PRO A 220 0.59 15.48 -22.14
CA PRO A 220 0.84 15.44 -20.70
C PRO A 220 2.04 14.54 -20.39
N VAL A 221 2.63 14.75 -19.22
CA VAL A 221 3.54 13.79 -18.57
C VAL A 221 2.71 12.85 -17.72
N MET A 222 3.03 11.56 -17.75
CA MET A 222 2.41 10.55 -16.91
C MET A 222 3.37 10.16 -15.79
N ILE A 223 2.91 10.21 -14.54
CA ILE A 223 3.65 9.71 -13.38
C ILE A 223 2.92 8.50 -12.83
N HIS A 224 3.60 7.37 -12.79
CA HIS A 224 3.13 6.15 -12.16
C HIS A 224 3.52 6.18 -10.69
N ARG A 225 2.58 5.88 -9.79
CA ARG A 225 2.91 5.69 -8.39
C ARG A 225 2.19 4.50 -7.78
N ALA A 226 2.91 3.77 -6.94
CA ALA A 226 2.34 2.84 -5.98
C ALA A 226 2.97 3.13 -4.62
N LEU A 227 2.16 3.35 -3.58
CA LEU A 227 2.63 3.73 -2.26
C LEU A 227 2.94 2.48 -1.44
N PHE A 228 2.03 1.51 -1.42
CA PHE A 228 2.26 0.22 -0.79
C PHE A 228 2.94 -0.78 -1.73
N GLY A 229 2.85 -0.54 -3.03
CA GLY A 229 3.14 -1.55 -4.03
C GLY A 229 1.91 -2.44 -4.22
N SER A 230 2.00 -3.71 -3.83
CA SER A 230 0.81 -4.55 -3.70
C SER A 230 0.42 -4.71 -2.24
N ILE A 231 -0.89 -4.79 -1.98
CA ILE A 231 -1.43 -4.96 -0.63
C ILE A 231 -0.92 -6.26 0.00
N GLU A 232 -0.81 -7.32 -0.80
CA GLU A 232 -0.29 -8.63 -0.35
C GLU A 232 1.17 -8.49 0.09
N ARG A 233 2.03 -7.93 -0.75
CA ARG A 233 3.46 -7.76 -0.43
C ARG A 233 3.64 -6.83 0.75
N PHE A 234 2.93 -5.70 0.77
CA PHE A 234 2.97 -4.74 1.87
C PHE A 234 2.60 -5.41 3.19
N PHE A 235 1.48 -6.15 3.23
CA PHE A 235 1.07 -6.87 4.42
C PHE A 235 2.10 -7.95 4.83
N GLY A 236 2.68 -8.67 3.87
CA GLY A 236 3.78 -9.60 4.12
C GLY A 236 4.97 -8.94 4.81
N VAL A 237 5.38 -7.75 4.34
CA VAL A 237 6.46 -6.97 4.96
C VAL A 237 6.07 -6.47 6.34
N LEU A 238 4.84 -5.99 6.54
CA LEU A 238 4.39 -5.54 7.86
C LEU A 238 4.32 -6.69 8.88
N LEU A 239 3.84 -7.86 8.46
CA LEU A 239 3.80 -9.05 9.31
C LEU A 239 5.20 -9.39 9.84
N GLU A 240 6.18 -9.36 8.95
CA GLU A 240 7.59 -9.57 9.25
C GLU A 240 8.18 -8.45 10.14
N HIS A 241 7.91 -7.19 9.81
CA HIS A 241 8.38 -6.02 10.56
C HIS A 241 7.91 -6.03 12.02
N TYR A 242 6.64 -6.35 12.25
CA TYR A 242 6.09 -6.47 13.60
C TYR A 242 6.31 -7.84 14.25
N ALA A 243 6.89 -8.79 13.52
CA ALA A 243 6.90 -10.21 13.88
C ALA A 243 5.50 -10.74 14.26
N GLY A 244 4.43 -10.19 13.69
CA GLY A 244 3.03 -10.46 14.04
C GLY A 244 2.47 -9.74 15.26
N ALA A 245 3.25 -8.89 15.95
CA ALA A 245 2.80 -8.05 17.06
C ALA A 245 2.28 -6.69 16.55
N PHE A 246 1.23 -6.69 15.73
CA PHE A 246 0.70 -5.47 15.12
C PHE A 246 0.35 -4.38 16.16
N PRO A 247 0.46 -3.08 15.80
CA PRO A 247 -0.05 -1.99 16.63
C PRO A 247 -1.57 -2.10 16.78
N ALA A 248 -2.13 -1.44 17.79
CA ALA A 248 -3.51 -1.69 18.20
C ALA A 248 -4.50 -1.45 17.04
N TRP A 249 -4.27 -0.42 16.23
CA TRP A 249 -5.14 -0.09 15.11
C TRP A 249 -5.16 -1.13 13.97
N LEU A 250 -4.08 -1.90 13.79
CA LEU A 250 -3.96 -2.95 12.77
C LEU A 250 -4.31 -4.35 13.29
N ALA A 251 -4.30 -4.56 14.61
CA ALA A 251 -4.51 -5.88 15.19
C ALA A 251 -5.90 -6.46 14.82
N PRO A 252 -5.99 -7.72 14.34
CA PRO A 252 -7.28 -8.35 14.00
C PRO A 252 -8.25 -8.37 15.19
N VAL A 253 -7.73 -8.72 16.37
CA VAL A 253 -8.40 -8.58 17.67
C VAL A 253 -7.60 -7.56 18.47
N GLN A 254 -8.23 -6.46 18.86
CA GLN A 254 -7.57 -5.36 19.58
C GLN A 254 -7.63 -5.59 21.08
N VAL A 255 -8.77 -6.10 21.56
CA VAL A 255 -9.01 -6.40 22.96
C VAL A 255 -9.59 -7.81 23.11
N VAL A 256 -9.13 -8.55 24.11
CA VAL A 256 -9.79 -9.76 24.59
C VAL A 256 -10.18 -9.62 26.06
N GLY A 257 -11.46 -9.82 26.36
CA GLY A 257 -11.98 -9.94 27.72
C GLY A 257 -11.72 -11.35 28.28
N ILE A 258 -11.14 -11.45 29.47
CA ILE A 258 -10.81 -12.71 30.14
C ILE A 258 -11.46 -12.70 31.53
N PRO A 259 -12.61 -13.38 31.70
CA PRO A 259 -13.28 -13.48 33.00
C PRO A 259 -12.49 -14.39 33.93
N VAL A 260 -12.38 -14.01 35.21
CA VAL A 260 -11.78 -14.87 36.25
C VAL A 260 -12.64 -16.09 36.55
N HIS A 261 -13.97 -15.94 36.46
CA HIS A 261 -14.98 -16.99 36.61
C HIS A 261 -16.09 -16.79 35.56
N SER A 262 -16.76 -17.86 35.12
CA SER A 262 -17.82 -17.80 34.10
C SER A 262 -19.00 -16.90 34.48
N ASP A 263 -19.24 -16.72 35.78
CA ASP A 263 -20.30 -15.83 36.27
C ASP A 263 -20.03 -14.35 35.93
N TYR A 264 -18.79 -14.02 35.57
CA TYR A 264 -18.35 -12.66 35.20
C TYR A 264 -18.37 -12.41 33.69
N ASP A 265 -18.79 -13.39 32.89
CA ASP A 265 -18.91 -13.26 31.44
C ASP A 265 -19.84 -12.10 31.07
N GLY A 266 -20.96 -11.93 31.78
CA GLY A 266 -21.92 -10.85 31.54
C GLY A 266 -21.28 -9.46 31.65
N TYR A 267 -20.51 -9.23 32.72
CA TYR A 267 -19.83 -7.97 32.95
C TYR A 267 -18.83 -7.63 31.83
N LEU A 268 -18.00 -8.58 31.42
CA LEU A 268 -17.05 -8.33 30.33
C LEU A 268 -17.73 -8.20 28.96
N ASN A 269 -18.90 -8.82 28.76
CA ASN A 269 -19.70 -8.58 27.56
C ASN A 269 -20.27 -7.15 27.52
N ASP A 270 -20.67 -6.59 28.67
CA ASP A 270 -21.11 -5.19 28.76
C ASP A 270 -19.95 -4.21 28.47
N VAL A 271 -18.76 -4.47 29.03
CA VAL A 271 -17.54 -3.70 28.70
C VAL A 271 -17.19 -3.83 27.21
N ALA A 272 -17.28 -5.04 26.65
CA ALA A 272 -17.05 -5.26 25.22
C ALA A 272 -18.07 -4.53 24.35
N ALA A 273 -19.33 -4.40 24.79
CA ALA A 273 -20.34 -3.62 24.09
C ALA A 273 -20.00 -2.12 24.06
N LYS A 274 -19.51 -1.55 25.18
CA LYS A 274 -19.00 -0.16 25.22
C LYS A 274 -17.85 0.04 24.22
N LEU A 275 -16.88 -0.87 24.19
CA LEU A 275 -15.76 -0.82 23.24
C LEU A 275 -16.20 -0.96 21.78
N LYS A 276 -17.12 -1.89 21.49
CA LYS A 276 -17.67 -2.09 20.14
C LYS A 276 -18.44 -0.87 19.64
N ALA A 277 -19.14 -0.15 20.51
CA ALA A 277 -19.81 1.11 20.18
C ALA A 277 -18.83 2.19 19.67
N GLU A 278 -17.57 2.13 20.10
CA GLU A 278 -16.48 3.02 19.65
C GLU A 278 -15.71 2.48 18.42
N GLY A 279 -16.16 1.37 17.83
CA GLY A 279 -15.55 0.75 16.65
C GLY A 279 -14.36 -0.17 16.97
N ILE A 280 -14.15 -0.55 18.23
CA ILE A 280 -13.05 -1.43 18.65
C ILE A 280 -13.41 -2.90 18.38
N ARG A 281 -12.46 -3.65 17.82
CA ARG A 281 -12.56 -5.11 17.61
C ARG A 281 -12.25 -5.86 18.90
N VAL A 282 -13.30 -6.35 19.55
CA VAL A 282 -13.23 -6.99 20.88
C VAL A 282 -13.88 -8.37 20.88
N GLU A 283 -13.21 -9.32 21.51
CA GLU A 283 -13.72 -10.66 21.83
C GLU A 283 -13.76 -10.86 23.35
N VAL A 284 -14.64 -11.74 23.84
CA VAL A 284 -14.65 -12.18 25.25
C VAL A 284 -14.43 -13.70 25.24
N ASP A 285 -13.38 -14.16 25.90
CA ASP A 285 -13.05 -15.58 25.99
C ASP A 285 -13.89 -16.24 27.09
N THR A 286 -15.08 -16.73 26.71
CA THR A 286 -16.01 -17.46 27.58
C THR A 286 -15.76 -18.98 27.57
N SER A 287 -14.58 -19.43 27.14
CA SER A 287 -14.27 -20.87 27.15
C SER A 287 -14.09 -21.42 28.58
N ASP A 288 -14.19 -22.73 28.74
CA ASP A 288 -13.97 -23.41 30.03
C ASP A 288 -12.48 -23.47 30.46
N ASP A 289 -11.58 -22.84 29.70
CA ASP A 289 -10.16 -22.81 30.02
C ASP A 289 -9.87 -22.01 31.29
N ARG A 290 -8.87 -22.46 32.07
CA ARG A 290 -8.39 -21.68 33.22
C ARG A 290 -7.87 -20.31 32.76
N MET A 291 -8.12 -19.26 33.54
CA MET A 291 -7.69 -17.88 33.24
C MET A 291 -6.24 -17.78 32.74
N GLN A 292 -5.28 -18.46 33.39
CA GLN A 292 -3.87 -18.44 32.98
C GLN A 292 -3.63 -19.03 31.59
N LYS A 293 -4.44 -20.00 31.17
CA LYS A 293 -4.40 -20.56 29.81
C LYS A 293 -4.98 -19.58 28.80
N LYS A 294 -6.11 -18.93 29.12
CA LYS A 294 -6.70 -17.84 28.30
C LYS A 294 -5.70 -16.71 28.07
N ILE A 295 -5.07 -16.21 29.14
CA ILE A 295 -4.00 -15.19 29.07
C ILE A 295 -2.86 -15.65 28.16
N ARG A 296 -2.36 -16.88 28.36
CA ARG A 296 -1.28 -17.42 27.53
C ARG A 296 -1.68 -17.50 26.05
N ASN A 297 -2.92 -17.90 25.75
CA ASN A 297 -3.43 -17.98 24.38
C ASN A 297 -3.48 -16.59 23.74
N ALA A 298 -4.04 -15.59 24.44
CA ALA A 298 -4.09 -14.21 24.00
C ALA A 298 -2.68 -13.60 23.76
N GLN A 299 -1.72 -13.88 24.66
CA GLN A 299 -0.33 -13.46 24.49
C GLN A 299 0.33 -14.12 23.26
N LYS A 300 0.08 -15.41 23.02
CA LYS A 300 0.58 -16.12 21.83
C LYS A 300 -0.04 -15.58 20.55
N GLN A 301 -1.30 -15.18 20.59
CA GLN A 301 -1.99 -14.49 19.49
C GLN A 301 -1.60 -13.01 19.36
N LYS A 302 -0.79 -12.49 20.30
CA LYS A 302 -0.26 -11.13 20.31
C LYS A 302 -1.36 -10.05 20.37
N VAL A 303 -2.47 -10.34 21.04
CA VAL A 303 -3.56 -9.38 21.27
C VAL A 303 -2.99 -8.18 22.05
N PRO A 304 -3.19 -6.92 21.59
CA PRO A 304 -2.64 -5.74 22.24
C PRO A 304 -3.08 -5.58 23.70
N PHE A 305 -4.38 -5.75 23.97
CA PHE A 305 -4.99 -5.55 25.28
C PHE A 305 -5.74 -6.79 25.75
N MET A 306 -5.41 -7.28 26.93
CA MET A 306 -6.23 -8.27 27.65
C MET A 306 -6.91 -7.55 28.81
N LEU A 307 -8.24 -7.54 28.84
CA LEU A 307 -9.03 -7.00 29.96
C LEU A 307 -9.48 -8.14 30.85
N ILE A 308 -9.09 -8.12 32.11
CA ILE A 308 -9.40 -9.14 33.11
C ILE A 308 -10.38 -8.53 34.11
N ALA A 309 -11.40 -9.29 34.51
CA ALA A 309 -12.32 -8.88 35.57
C ALA A 309 -12.57 -10.04 36.55
N GLY A 310 -12.28 -9.78 37.82
CA GLY A 310 -12.71 -10.59 38.96
C GLY A 310 -13.74 -9.86 39.83
N GLU A 311 -14.03 -10.45 40.99
CA GLU A 311 -15.02 -9.92 41.93
C GLU A 311 -14.72 -8.48 42.38
N ASP A 312 -13.46 -8.20 42.75
CA ASP A 312 -13.05 -6.86 43.20
C ASP A 312 -13.17 -5.82 42.09
N ASP A 313 -12.79 -6.15 40.86
CA ASP A 313 -12.93 -5.27 39.68
C ASP A 313 -14.42 -4.93 39.43
N ILE A 314 -15.29 -5.94 39.45
CA ILE A 314 -16.73 -5.78 39.22
C ILE A 314 -17.37 -4.90 40.29
N SER A 315 -16.99 -5.10 41.56
CA SER A 315 -17.53 -4.31 42.68
C SER A 315 -17.22 -2.81 42.57
N LYS A 316 -16.20 -2.44 41.77
CA LYS A 316 -15.71 -1.07 41.58
C LYS A 316 -15.99 -0.53 40.18
N ASP A 317 -16.75 -1.24 39.34
CA ASP A 317 -16.93 -0.92 37.92
C ASP A 317 -15.57 -0.68 37.20
N ALA A 318 -14.64 -1.61 37.41
CA ALA A 318 -13.27 -1.56 36.91
C ALA A 318 -12.89 -2.82 36.10
N VAL A 319 -11.75 -2.75 35.41
CA VAL A 319 -11.09 -3.88 34.76
C VAL A 319 -9.58 -3.78 34.99
N SER A 320 -8.90 -4.91 34.91
CA SER A 320 -7.46 -5.00 35.01
C SER A 320 -6.83 -5.32 33.65
N PHE A 321 -5.96 -4.44 33.17
CA PHE A 321 -5.20 -4.66 31.94
C PHE A 321 -4.07 -5.64 32.16
N ARG A 322 -3.86 -6.48 31.15
CA ARG A 322 -2.58 -7.13 30.90
C ARG A 322 -2.19 -6.87 29.46
N TYR A 323 -0.93 -6.49 29.26
CA TYR A 323 -0.40 -6.19 27.93
C TYR A 323 0.42 -7.37 27.40
N ARG A 324 0.68 -7.35 26.08
CA ARG A 324 1.46 -8.38 25.38
C ARG A 324 2.88 -8.58 25.94
N ASP A 325 3.50 -7.51 26.46
CA ASP A 325 4.82 -7.54 27.10
C ASP A 325 4.81 -8.10 28.53
N GLY A 326 3.63 -8.39 29.07
CA GLY A 326 3.42 -8.92 30.42
C GLY A 326 3.20 -7.87 31.49
N THR A 327 3.28 -6.57 31.18
CA THR A 327 2.94 -5.50 32.12
C THR A 327 1.44 -5.52 32.45
N GLN A 328 1.10 -4.93 33.60
CA GLN A 328 -0.28 -4.92 34.12
C GLN A 328 -0.64 -3.54 34.68
N ASP A 329 -1.92 -3.21 34.61
CA ASP A 329 -2.51 -1.99 35.13
C ASP A 329 -3.89 -2.34 35.66
N ASN A 330 -4.01 -2.48 36.98
CA ASN A 330 -5.13 -3.16 37.64
C ASN A 330 -6.13 -2.15 38.21
N GLY A 331 -7.41 -2.52 38.24
CA GLY A 331 -8.47 -1.71 38.85
C GLY A 331 -8.74 -0.40 38.11
N VAL A 332 -8.57 -0.40 36.78
CA VAL A 332 -8.85 0.77 35.93
C VAL A 332 -10.37 0.88 35.74
N PRO A 333 -11.00 2.02 36.08
CA PRO A 333 -12.43 2.22 35.84
C PRO A 333 -12.81 1.93 34.39
N VAL A 334 -13.98 1.31 34.16
CA VAL A 334 -14.39 0.85 32.81
C VAL A 334 -14.36 1.99 31.79
N ASP A 335 -14.85 3.17 32.14
CA ASP A 335 -14.90 4.30 31.21
C ASP A 335 -13.50 4.81 30.85
N GLU A 336 -12.54 4.77 31.80
CA GLU A 336 -11.14 5.08 31.54
C GLU A 336 -10.46 4.01 30.68
N ALA A 337 -10.77 2.73 30.93
CA ALA A 337 -10.26 1.62 30.13
C ALA A 337 -10.70 1.72 28.66
N VAL A 338 -11.98 2.05 28.43
CA VAL A 338 -12.53 2.31 27.09
C VAL A 338 -11.79 3.47 26.43
N ALA A 339 -11.67 4.61 27.12
CA ALA A 339 -10.98 5.78 26.59
C ALA A 339 -9.52 5.48 26.21
N LYS A 340 -8.81 4.72 27.04
CA LYS A 340 -7.40 4.34 26.82
C LYS A 340 -7.23 3.46 25.58
N VAL A 341 -8.07 2.45 25.40
CA VAL A 341 -8.03 1.59 24.20
C VAL A 341 -8.37 2.39 22.95
N VAL A 342 -9.41 3.21 23.01
CA VAL A 342 -9.85 4.04 21.89
C VAL A 342 -8.76 5.02 21.46
N ALA A 343 -8.11 5.67 22.42
CA ALA A 343 -6.97 6.56 22.14
C ALA A 343 -5.83 5.80 21.45
N ALA A 344 -5.41 4.64 21.97
CA ALA A 344 -4.34 3.85 21.34
C ALA A 344 -4.66 3.47 19.89
N VAL A 345 -5.92 3.12 19.59
CA VAL A 345 -6.36 2.79 18.22
C VAL A 345 -6.44 4.02 17.32
N ARG A 346 -6.97 5.16 17.82
CA ARG A 346 -7.13 6.39 17.02
C ARG A 346 -5.79 7.08 16.75
N ASP A 347 -4.89 7.06 17.73
CA ASP A 347 -3.56 7.66 17.66
C ASP A 347 -2.54 6.75 16.95
N ARG A 348 -2.97 5.55 16.52
CA ARG A 348 -2.18 4.56 15.77
C ARG A 348 -0.93 4.06 16.51
N ILE A 349 -1.06 3.89 17.83
CA ILE A 349 0.01 3.44 18.75
C ILE A 349 0.08 1.90 18.82
#